data_AF-A0A2V7Y7C9-F1
#
_entry.id   AF-A0A2V7Y7C9-F1
#
_cell.length_a   1.000
_cell.length_b   1.000
_cell.length_c   1.000
_cell.angle_alpha   90.00
_cell.angle_beta   90.00
_cell.angle_gamma   90.00
#
_symmetry.space_group_name_H-M   'P 1'
#
loop_
_entity.id
_entity.type
_entity.pdbx_description
1 polymer ?
#
loop_
_entity_poly.entity_id
_entity_poly.type
_entity_poly.pdbx_seq_one_letter_code
_entity_poly.pdbx_strand_id
1 'polypeptide(L)'
;MIPRVRRHFWLLYPLWIVLCALLFFALRNREDPSRRHDRILSNDAAVRAVAVLRQTDRARYAGYEAVHVAYAGRGEAGGAARWVVLCDRVPHTELRDAVVVELDARDGSLLTIRKPVR
;
A
#
# COMPACT_ATOMS: atom_id res chain seq x y z
N MET A 1 -21.40 13.84 38.58
CA MET A 1 -21.26 12.56 37.84
C MET A 1 -21.34 11.39 38.82
N ILE A 2 -22.30 10.49 38.64
CA ILE A 2 -22.66 9.43 39.61
C ILE A 2 -21.56 8.33 39.60
N PRO A 3 -20.94 7.98 40.74
CA PRO A 3 -19.78 7.07 40.80
C PRO A 3 -20.08 5.64 40.31
N ARG A 4 -21.35 5.19 40.32
CA ARG A 4 -21.77 3.89 39.75
C ARG A 4 -21.56 3.82 38.24
N VAL A 5 -21.74 4.93 37.51
CA VAL A 5 -21.57 4.98 36.05
C VAL A 5 -20.10 4.72 35.68
N ARG A 6 -19.17 5.32 36.42
CA ARG A 6 -17.73 5.19 36.18
C ARG A 6 -17.20 3.76 36.37
N ARG A 7 -17.80 2.99 37.30
CA ARG A 7 -17.39 1.60 37.60
C ARG A 7 -17.90 0.60 36.56
N HIS A 8 -19.07 0.85 35.97
CA HIS A 8 -19.67 -0.03 34.96
C HIS A 8 -19.00 0.10 33.59
N PHE A 9 -18.66 1.33 33.17
CA PHE A 9 -17.90 1.57 31.94
C PHE A 9 -16.48 0.98 31.98
N TRP A 10 -15.90 0.83 33.18
CA TRP A 10 -14.56 0.27 33.35
C TRP A 10 -14.48 -1.22 33.01
N LEU A 11 -15.60 -1.96 33.10
CA LEU A 11 -15.68 -3.36 32.68
C LEU A 11 -16.11 -3.51 31.20
N LEU A 12 -16.95 -2.59 30.70
CA LEU A 12 -17.37 -2.56 29.31
C LEU A 12 -16.18 -2.36 28.35
N TYR A 13 -15.22 -1.50 28.73
CA TYR A 13 -14.05 -1.21 27.90
C TYR A 13 -13.14 -2.43 27.63
N PRO A 14 -12.65 -3.17 28.66
CA PRO A 14 -11.87 -4.37 28.43
C PRO A 14 -12.69 -5.48 27.77
N LEU A 15 -13.98 -5.62 28.10
CA LEU A 15 -14.85 -6.60 27.44
C LEU A 15 -14.98 -6.30 25.94
N TRP A 16 -15.13 -5.02 25.58
CA TRP A 16 -15.16 -4.58 24.19
C TRP A 16 -13.82 -4.84 23.48
N ILE A 17 -12.69 -4.54 24.12
CA ILE A 17 -11.35 -4.82 23.58
C ILE A 17 -11.19 -6.33 23.30
N VAL A 18 -11.58 -7.18 24.25
CA VAL A 18 -11.50 -8.63 24.11
C VAL A 18 -12.41 -9.11 22.97
N LEU A 19 -13.64 -8.60 22.88
CA LEU A 19 -14.55 -8.93 21.79
C LEU A 19 -13.97 -8.55 20.43
N CYS A 20 -13.45 -7.32 20.30
CA CYS A 20 -12.79 -6.87 19.08
C CYS A 20 -11.57 -7.72 18.72
N ALA A 21 -10.74 -8.08 19.71
CA ALA A 21 -9.57 -8.93 19.51
C ALA A 21 -9.96 -10.35 19.05
N LEU A 22 -11.00 -10.94 19.65
CA LEU A 22 -11.53 -12.24 19.26
C LEU A 22 -12.12 -12.20 17.85
N LEU A 23 -12.88 -11.16 17.50
CA LEU A 23 -13.40 -10.98 16.15
C LEU A 23 -12.27 -10.84 15.13
N PHE A 24 -11.25 -10.02 15.43
CA PHE A 24 -10.08 -9.86 14.56
C PHE A 24 -9.36 -11.19 14.36
N PHE A 25 -9.14 -11.95 15.44
CA PHE A 25 -8.47 -13.26 15.35
C PHE A 25 -9.31 -14.29 14.59
N ALA A 26 -10.62 -14.34 14.83
CA ALA A 26 -11.54 -15.25 14.14
C ALA A 26 -11.62 -14.95 12.63
N LEU A 27 -11.52 -13.67 12.25
CA LEU A 27 -11.59 -13.22 10.87
C LEU A 27 -10.22 -13.09 10.19
N ARG A 28 -9.10 -13.31 10.89
CA ARG A 28 -7.74 -13.07 10.37
C ARG A 28 -7.41 -13.80 9.07
N ASN A 29 -8.03 -14.96 8.85
CA ASN A 29 -7.83 -15.81 7.68
C ASN A 29 -9.01 -15.75 6.69
N ARG A 30 -10.02 -14.91 6.95
CA ARG A 30 -11.11 -14.69 6.00
C ARG A 30 -10.63 -13.70 4.96
N GLU A 31 -10.93 -14.01 3.71
CA GLU A 31 -10.73 -13.06 2.63
C GLU A 31 -11.59 -11.83 2.88
N ASP A 32 -10.98 -10.66 2.82
CA ASP A 32 -11.67 -9.38 2.94
C ASP A 32 -12.64 -9.25 1.74
N PRO A 33 -13.96 -9.19 1.95
CA PRO A 33 -14.94 -9.12 0.86
C PRO A 33 -14.84 -7.82 0.06
N SER A 34 -14.20 -6.78 0.61
CA SER A 34 -13.91 -5.54 -0.11
C SER A 34 -12.64 -5.62 -0.96
N ARG A 35 -11.80 -6.64 -0.73
CA ARG A 35 -10.59 -6.90 -1.52
C ARG A 35 -10.99 -7.36 -2.90
N ARG A 36 -10.54 -6.64 -3.92
CA ARG A 36 -10.70 -7.08 -5.31
C ARG A 36 -9.64 -8.12 -5.63
N HIS A 37 -10.06 -9.34 -5.98
CA HIS A 37 -9.18 -10.47 -6.29
C HIS A 37 -8.47 -10.37 -7.64
N ASP A 38 -8.83 -9.40 -8.46
CA ASP A 38 -8.26 -9.20 -9.80
C ASP A 38 -6.91 -8.48 -9.78
N ARG A 39 -6.49 -7.95 -8.62
CA ARG A 39 -5.26 -7.15 -8.51
C ARG A 39 -4.55 -7.29 -7.16
N ILE A 40 -3.23 -7.08 -7.17
CA ILE A 40 -2.42 -6.91 -5.97
C ILE A 40 -2.81 -5.63 -5.22
N LEU A 41 -2.51 -5.56 -3.92
CA LEU A 41 -2.78 -4.39 -3.10
C LEU A 41 -1.81 -3.24 -3.45
N SER A 42 -2.25 -2.00 -3.20
CA SER A 42 -1.42 -0.80 -3.41
C SER A 42 -0.11 -0.85 -2.61
N ASN A 43 -0.15 -1.35 -1.38
CA ASN A 43 1.04 -1.50 -0.53
C ASN A 43 2.00 -2.56 -1.10
N ASP A 44 1.47 -3.66 -1.62
CA ASP A 44 2.30 -4.69 -2.27
C ASP A 44 2.94 -4.13 -3.54
N ALA A 45 2.21 -3.32 -4.32
CA ALA A 45 2.75 -2.63 -5.48
C ALA A 45 3.88 -1.66 -5.10
N ALA A 46 3.74 -0.89 -4.02
CA ALA A 46 4.80 -0.02 -3.51
C ALA A 46 6.07 -0.80 -3.12
N VAL A 47 5.91 -1.87 -2.34
CA VAL A 47 7.04 -2.72 -1.91
C VAL A 47 7.74 -3.33 -3.12
N ARG A 48 6.97 -3.84 -4.09
CA ARG A 48 7.51 -4.42 -5.33
C ARG A 48 8.24 -3.38 -6.17
N ALA A 49 7.68 -2.18 -6.34
CA ALA A 49 8.32 -1.12 -7.12
C ALA A 49 9.69 -0.72 -6.56
N VAL A 50 9.79 -0.55 -5.25
CA VAL A 50 11.08 -0.25 -4.58
C VAL A 50 12.06 -1.42 -4.73
N ALA A 51 11.58 -2.66 -4.58
CA ALA A 51 12.41 -3.83 -4.77
C ALA A 51 12.96 -3.92 -6.21
N VAL A 52 12.12 -3.67 -7.22
CA VAL A 52 12.51 -3.64 -8.64
C VAL A 52 13.57 -2.58 -8.90
N LEU A 53 13.41 -1.35 -8.36
CA LEU A 53 14.43 -0.31 -8.49
C LEU A 53 15.76 -0.75 -7.89
N ARG A 54 15.74 -1.28 -6.66
CA ARG A 54 16.95 -1.77 -5.97
C ARG A 54 17.61 -2.96 -6.68
N GLN A 55 16.84 -3.79 -7.36
CA GLN A 55 17.36 -4.90 -8.19
C GLN A 55 17.98 -4.38 -9.49
N THR A 56 17.40 -3.33 -10.07
CA THR A 56 17.88 -2.74 -11.33
C THR A 56 19.23 -2.03 -11.11
N ASP A 57 19.33 -1.20 -10.07
CA ASP A 57 20.58 -0.56 -9.66
C ASP A 57 20.58 -0.27 -8.16
N ARG A 58 21.21 -1.16 -7.41
CA ARG A 58 21.24 -1.06 -5.95
C ARG A 58 21.97 0.19 -5.46
N ALA A 59 23.03 0.62 -6.16
CA ALA A 59 23.83 1.77 -5.73
C ALA A 59 23.06 3.08 -5.95
N ARG A 60 22.39 3.23 -7.09
CA ARG A 60 21.61 4.41 -7.43
C ARG A 60 20.33 4.56 -6.61
N TYR A 61 19.62 3.46 -6.39
CA TYR A 61 18.27 3.48 -5.80
C TYR A 61 18.22 3.08 -4.32
N ALA A 62 19.36 2.96 -3.63
CA ALA A 62 19.41 2.56 -2.21
C ALA A 62 18.50 3.41 -1.30
N GLY A 63 18.47 4.73 -1.54
CA GLY A 63 17.68 5.68 -0.75
C GLY A 63 16.30 6.01 -1.33
N TYR A 64 15.79 5.25 -2.31
CA TYR A 64 14.47 5.51 -2.88
C TYR A 64 13.37 4.81 -2.09
N GLU A 65 12.24 5.49 -1.94
CA GLU A 65 11.01 4.99 -1.35
C GLU A 65 9.79 5.32 -2.23
N ALA A 66 8.71 4.56 -2.06
CA ALA A 66 7.45 4.83 -2.73
C ALA A 66 6.72 5.99 -2.03
N VAL A 67 6.48 7.08 -2.76
CA VAL A 67 5.82 8.29 -2.25
C VAL A 67 4.32 8.28 -2.59
N HIS A 68 3.97 7.74 -3.76
CA HIS A 68 2.57 7.67 -4.19
C HIS A 68 2.30 6.40 -5.01
N VAL A 69 1.10 5.86 -4.88
CA VAL A 69 0.63 4.69 -5.63
C VAL A 69 -0.75 5.00 -6.18
N ALA A 70 -0.90 4.89 -7.49
CA ALA A 70 -2.16 5.08 -8.20
C ALA A 70 -2.51 3.84 -9.03
N TYR A 71 -3.78 3.49 -9.08
CA TYR A 71 -4.29 2.46 -9.98
C TYR A 71 -4.73 3.10 -11.29
N ALA A 72 -4.22 2.61 -12.42
CA ALA A 72 -4.71 2.96 -13.74
C ALA A 72 -5.46 1.75 -14.33
N GLY A 73 -6.74 1.93 -14.61
CA GLY A 73 -7.59 0.91 -15.21
C GLY A 73 -7.21 0.60 -16.66
N ARG A 74 -7.75 -0.51 -17.20
CA ARG A 74 -7.63 -0.80 -18.64
C ARG A 74 -8.24 0.36 -19.45
N GLY A 75 -7.49 0.90 -20.40
CA GLY A 75 -7.88 2.05 -21.22
C GLY A 75 -7.39 3.40 -20.69
N GLU A 76 -6.96 3.48 -19.42
CA GLU A 76 -6.37 4.70 -18.86
C GLU A 76 -4.87 4.74 -19.23
N ALA A 77 -4.61 5.35 -20.40
CA ALA A 77 -3.29 5.52 -21.01
C ALA A 77 -2.55 4.21 -21.38
N GLY A 78 -3.24 3.07 -21.45
CA GLY A 78 -2.64 1.75 -21.75
C GLY A 78 -3.66 0.62 -21.94
N GLY A 79 -3.24 -0.51 -22.52
CA GLY A 79 -4.11 -1.65 -22.85
C GLY A 79 -4.43 -2.63 -21.70
N ALA A 80 -3.74 -2.49 -20.57
CA ALA A 80 -3.91 -3.34 -19.39
C ALA A 80 -4.00 -2.50 -18.11
N ALA A 81 -4.61 -3.08 -17.08
CA ALA A 81 -4.65 -2.47 -15.76
C ALA A 81 -3.27 -2.53 -15.09
N ARG A 82 -2.86 -1.45 -14.43
CA ARG A 82 -1.53 -1.33 -13.84
C ARG A 82 -1.52 -0.46 -12.60
N TRP A 83 -0.54 -0.71 -11.75
CA TRP A 83 -0.16 0.18 -10.68
C TRP A 83 0.92 1.13 -11.17
N VAL A 84 0.71 2.43 -10.96
CA VAL A 84 1.68 3.49 -11.21
C VAL A 84 2.23 3.92 -9.87
N VAL A 85 3.49 3.58 -9.60
CA VAL A 85 4.16 3.89 -8.34
C VAL A 85 5.18 5.00 -8.59
N LEU A 86 5.02 6.11 -7.88
CA LEU A 86 5.97 7.20 -7.85
C LEU A 86 6.97 6.95 -6.71
N CYS A 87 8.23 6.78 -7.07
CA CYS A 87 9.33 6.66 -6.14
C CYS A 87 10.20 7.90 -6.16
N ASP A 88 10.64 8.36 -5.00
CA ASP A 88 11.61 9.46 -4.86
C ASP A 88 12.66 9.09 -3.81
N ARG A 89 13.80 9.77 -3.83
CA ARG A 89 14.84 9.61 -2.82
C ARG A 89 14.34 10.13 -1.46
N VAL A 90 14.88 9.60 -0.38
CA VAL A 90 14.71 10.12 0.99
C VAL A 90 16.07 10.63 1.48
N PRO A 91 16.18 11.90 1.93
CA PRO A 91 15.12 12.92 1.97
C PRO A 91 14.59 13.31 0.57
N HIS A 92 13.30 13.68 0.50
CA HIS A 92 12.57 13.93 -0.75
C HIS A 92 13.18 15.05 -1.59
N THR A 93 13.20 14.86 -2.91
CA THR A 93 13.86 15.77 -3.86
C THR A 93 12.87 16.70 -4.56
N GLU A 94 11.65 16.82 -4.03
CA GLU A 94 10.55 17.57 -4.68
C GLU A 94 10.30 17.07 -6.11
N LEU A 95 10.36 15.74 -6.31
CA LEU A 95 10.16 15.07 -7.59
C LEU A 95 11.25 15.29 -8.65
N ARG A 96 12.34 16.00 -8.34
CA ARG A 96 13.46 16.23 -9.28
C ARG A 96 14.11 14.92 -9.71
N ASP A 97 14.33 14.04 -8.74
CA ASP A 97 14.91 12.73 -8.96
C ASP A 97 13.89 11.61 -9.05
N ALA A 98 12.60 11.92 -8.91
CA ALA A 98 11.55 10.92 -8.91
C ALA A 98 11.55 10.03 -10.16
N VAL A 99 11.10 8.80 -9.96
CA VAL A 99 10.99 7.75 -10.96
C VAL A 99 9.61 7.12 -10.81
N VAL A 100 8.97 6.87 -11.93
CA VAL A 100 7.70 6.15 -12.01
C VAL A 100 7.99 4.70 -12.38
N VAL A 101 7.51 3.78 -11.57
CA VAL A 101 7.54 2.35 -11.82
C VAL A 101 6.10 1.90 -12.10
N GLU A 102 5.87 1.32 -13.27
CA GLU A 102 4.59 0.72 -13.60
C GLU A 102 4.66 -0.80 -13.44
N LEU A 103 3.67 -1.35 -12.74
CA LEU A 103 3.55 -2.78 -12.49
C LEU A 103 2.22 -3.29 -13.01
N ASP A 104 2.18 -4.52 -13.54
CA ASP A 104 0.92 -5.17 -13.89
C ASP A 104 0.06 -5.31 -12.64
N ALA A 105 -1.23 -4.96 -12.76
CA ALA A 105 -2.12 -4.94 -11.61
C ALA A 105 -2.33 -6.33 -11.02
N ARG A 106 -2.27 -7.40 -11.81
CA ARG A 106 -2.63 -8.76 -11.41
C ARG A 106 -1.52 -9.46 -10.64
N ASP A 107 -0.28 -9.41 -11.14
CA ASP A 107 0.84 -10.18 -10.59
C ASP A 107 1.99 -9.29 -10.05
N GLY A 108 1.93 -7.99 -10.31
CA GLY A 108 2.97 -7.04 -9.91
C GLY A 108 4.26 -7.18 -10.70
N SER A 109 4.22 -7.79 -11.89
CA SER A 109 5.35 -7.83 -12.81
C SER A 109 5.70 -6.42 -13.32
N LEU A 110 6.99 -6.17 -13.56
CA LEU A 110 7.45 -4.88 -14.07
C LEU A 110 6.95 -4.67 -15.50
N LEU A 111 6.22 -3.58 -15.73
CA LEU A 111 5.87 -3.13 -17.08
C LEU A 111 6.89 -2.13 -17.60
N THR A 112 7.21 -1.08 -16.83
CA THR A 112 8.19 -0.07 -17.24
C THR A 112 8.72 0.75 -16.07
N ILE A 113 9.91 1.33 -16.25
CA ILE A 113 10.48 2.35 -15.37
C ILE A 113 10.70 3.60 -16.22
N ARG A 114 10.19 4.76 -15.79
CA ARG A 114 10.34 6.03 -16.52
C ARG A 114 10.48 7.23 -15.60
N LYS A 115 10.92 8.36 -16.15
CA LYS A 115 10.82 9.66 -15.46
C LYS A 115 9.39 10.19 -15.50
N PRO A 116 8.90 10.85 -14.42
CA PRO A 116 7.64 11.58 -14.48
C PRO A 116 7.78 12.72 -15.50
N VAL A 117 6.79 12.88 -16.38
CA VAL A 117 6.72 13.99 -17.32
C VAL A 117 6.20 15.21 -16.56
N ARG A 118 6.87 16.36 -16.71
CA ARG A 118 6.44 17.64 -16.13
C ARG A 118 5.24 18.20 -16.86
#